data_AF-A0A2V2U8J9-F1
#
_entry.id   AF-A0A2V2U8J9-F1
#
_cell.length_a   1.000
_cell.length_b   1.000
_cell.length_c   1.000
_cell.angle_alpha   90.00
_cell.angle_beta   90.00
_cell.angle_gamma   90.00
#
_symmetry.space_group_name_H-M   'P 1'
#
loop_
_entity.id
_entity.type
_entity.pdbx_description
1 polymer ?
#
loop_
_entity_poly.entity_id
_entity_poly.type
_entity_poly.pdbx_seq_one_letter_code
_entity_poly.pdbx_strand_id
1 'polypeptide(L)'
;MDSNFGRAKIFMVTAAIAVVFISPTTLLSFAQAQTEFQPPAPSIGAKVPLSYFGPPPSTFQPDFVGPLKLLRAGQVDVNANTVTLPLYHGQIKGNSTTGSVAKNIWYVLTDTNDKGNADQLGLNFSPKLTYAAVGQAVRVATLEKDTSLTFNAGTVDFTANRTLVPGAAPNAFPPKTFNPGAVGDKDYTPLVR
;
A
#
# COMPACT_ATOMS: atom_id res chain seq x y z
N MET A 1 34.41 -27.11 -35.26
CA MET A 1 33.87 -26.70 -36.57
C MET A 1 32.95 -25.50 -36.35
N ASP A 2 33.58 -24.34 -36.22
CA ASP A 2 33.29 -23.05 -36.88
C ASP A 2 32.01 -23.02 -37.76
N SER A 3 31.20 -21.95 -37.83
CA SER A 3 31.59 -20.55 -37.96
C SER A 3 30.36 -19.61 -37.86
N ASN A 4 30.59 -18.45 -37.22
CA ASN A 4 29.78 -17.23 -37.26
C ASN A 4 29.60 -16.65 -38.68
N PHE A 5 28.45 -16.05 -38.99
CA PHE A 5 28.25 -15.02 -40.04
C PHE A 5 26.93 -14.27 -39.77
N GLY A 6 26.81 -12.94 -39.80
CA GLY A 6 27.74 -11.90 -40.17
C GLY A 6 27.28 -10.52 -39.65
N ARG A 7 28.26 -9.68 -39.30
CA ARG A 7 28.10 -8.25 -39.05
C ARG A 7 28.53 -7.50 -40.31
N ALA A 8 27.65 -6.69 -40.90
CA ALA A 8 28.02 -5.78 -41.98
C ALA A 8 28.72 -4.54 -41.40
N LYS A 9 29.96 -4.29 -41.82
CA LYS A 9 30.69 -3.04 -41.64
C LYS A 9 30.48 -2.18 -42.89
N ILE A 10 30.12 -0.91 -42.73
CA ILE A 10 30.19 0.09 -43.80
C ILE A 10 31.32 1.06 -43.48
N PHE A 11 32.19 1.23 -44.47
CA PHE A 11 33.39 2.06 -44.47
C PHE A 11 33.05 3.54 -44.68
N MET A 12 33.71 4.38 -43.87
CA MET A 12 34.53 5.55 -44.22
C MET A 12 34.09 6.48 -45.37
N VAL A 13 34.13 7.81 -45.13
CA VAL A 13 35.00 8.79 -45.82
C VAL A 13 34.87 10.16 -45.12
N THR A 14 36.02 10.71 -44.77
CA THR A 14 36.23 12.04 -44.18
C THR A 14 36.54 13.05 -45.27
N ALA A 15 36.00 14.27 -45.18
CA ALA A 15 36.56 15.45 -45.84
C ALA A 15 36.35 16.68 -44.94
N ALA A 16 37.45 17.34 -44.60
CA ALA A 16 37.50 18.61 -43.87
C ALA A 16 37.33 19.79 -44.84
N ILE A 17 36.94 20.97 -44.34
CA ILE A 17 37.62 22.28 -44.54
C ILE A 17 36.78 23.47 -44.03
N ALA A 18 37.52 24.43 -43.44
CA ALA A 18 37.28 25.86 -43.23
C ALA A 18 36.28 26.32 -42.14
N VAL A 19 36.86 26.76 -41.03
CA VAL A 19 36.27 27.71 -40.08
C VAL A 19 36.40 29.13 -40.66
N VAL A 20 35.29 29.83 -40.83
CA VAL A 20 35.26 31.28 -41.09
C VAL A 20 34.57 31.94 -39.89
N PHE A 21 35.32 32.75 -39.15
CA PHE A 21 34.77 33.65 -38.14
C PHE A 21 34.19 34.88 -38.84
N ILE A 22 32.88 35.10 -38.70
CA ILE A 22 32.22 36.35 -39.08
C ILE A 22 31.65 36.95 -37.79
N SER A 23 32.11 38.16 -37.46
CA SER A 23 31.67 38.98 -36.33
C SER A 23 30.22 39.47 -36.48
N PRO A 24 29.56 39.87 -35.38
CA PRO A 24 28.10 39.99 -35.32
C PRO A 24 27.63 41.31 -35.93
N THR A 25 26.64 41.24 -36.81
CA THR A 25 25.80 42.40 -37.15
C THR A 25 24.37 42.11 -36.71
N THR A 26 23.91 42.97 -35.81
CA THR A 26 22.59 42.99 -35.20
C THR A 26 21.48 43.15 -36.25
N LEU A 27 20.52 42.23 -36.27
CA LEU A 27 19.21 42.46 -36.87
C LEU A 27 18.10 42.11 -35.87
N LEU A 28 17.06 42.94 -35.94
CA LEU A 28 16.04 43.18 -34.93
C LEU A 28 15.09 41.99 -34.70
N SER A 29 14.61 41.95 -33.47
CA SER A 29 13.69 40.98 -32.87
C SER A 29 12.34 40.87 -33.60
N PHE A 30 11.84 39.64 -33.71
CA PHE A 30 10.42 39.33 -33.57
C PHE A 30 10.27 38.32 -32.44
N ALA A 31 10.19 38.80 -31.20
CA ALA A 31 9.76 37.99 -30.07
C ALA A 31 8.29 37.63 -30.30
N GLN A 32 8.02 36.36 -30.63
CA GLN A 32 6.67 35.82 -30.53
C GLN A 32 6.28 35.88 -29.06
N ALA A 33 5.28 36.70 -28.73
CA ALA A 33 4.55 36.57 -27.49
C ALA A 33 3.79 35.23 -27.55
N GLN A 34 4.44 34.14 -27.12
CA GLN A 34 3.69 32.97 -26.69
C GLN A 34 3.03 33.37 -25.37
N THR A 35 1.75 33.73 -25.45
CA THR A 35 0.87 33.70 -24.28
C THR A 35 0.78 32.25 -23.83
N GLU A 36 1.73 31.84 -22.98
CA GLU A 36 1.61 30.63 -22.20
C GLU A 36 0.38 30.81 -21.31
N PHE A 37 -0.67 30.02 -21.58
CA PHE A 37 -1.86 30.00 -20.76
C PHE A 37 -1.47 29.37 -19.42
N GLN A 38 -0.94 30.17 -18.50
CA GLN A 38 -0.74 29.71 -17.14
C GLN A 38 -2.11 29.38 -16.57
N PRO A 39 -2.33 28.15 -16.06
CA PRO A 39 -3.56 27.86 -15.34
C PRO A 39 -3.71 28.90 -14.22
N PRO A 40 -4.92 29.42 -13.98
CA PRO A 40 -5.15 30.41 -12.94
C PRO A 40 -4.56 29.92 -11.62
N ALA A 41 -3.91 30.82 -10.91
CA ALA A 41 -3.35 30.51 -9.60
C ALA A 41 -4.43 29.87 -8.70
N PRO A 42 -4.09 28.86 -7.88
CA PRO A 42 -5.06 28.16 -7.03
C PRO A 42 -5.76 29.06 -5.98
N SER A 43 -5.35 30.34 -5.89
CA SER A 43 -6.01 31.40 -5.13
C SER A 43 -7.21 32.04 -5.83
N ILE A 44 -7.46 31.74 -7.12
CA ILE A 44 -8.67 32.21 -7.82
C ILE A 44 -9.88 31.47 -7.23
N GLY A 45 -10.70 32.19 -6.47
CA GLY A 45 -11.92 31.65 -5.84
C GLY A 45 -11.77 31.23 -4.37
N ALA A 46 -10.56 31.24 -3.82
CA ALA A 46 -10.30 31.01 -2.39
C ALA A 46 -9.76 32.30 -1.74
N LYS A 47 -10.25 32.65 -0.54
CA LYS A 47 -9.76 33.82 0.23
C LYS A 47 -8.43 33.50 0.94
N VAL A 48 -7.53 32.82 0.24
CA VAL A 48 -6.26 32.31 0.75
C VAL A 48 -5.15 32.91 -0.10
N PRO A 49 -4.20 33.69 0.48
CA PRO A 49 -3.13 34.31 -0.30
C PRO A 49 -2.19 33.24 -0.87
N LEU A 50 -1.54 33.54 -2.00
CA LEU A 50 -0.54 32.68 -2.64
C LEU A 50 0.63 32.29 -1.73
N SER A 51 0.84 33.06 -0.66
CA SER A 51 1.86 32.85 0.37
C SER A 51 1.37 32.05 1.58
N TYR A 52 0.15 31.51 1.55
CA TYR A 52 -0.38 30.73 2.67
C TYR A 52 0.28 29.36 2.74
N PHE A 53 1.34 29.29 3.54
CA PHE A 53 1.73 28.05 4.16
C PHE A 53 0.67 27.75 5.22
N GLY A 54 -0.26 26.84 4.91
CA GLY A 54 -1.18 26.32 5.91
C GLY A 54 -0.39 25.81 7.12
N PRO A 55 -0.96 25.89 8.34
CA PRO A 55 -0.31 25.28 9.48
C PRO A 55 0.05 23.83 9.11
N PRO A 56 1.26 23.36 9.45
CA PRO A 56 1.61 21.96 9.23
C PRO A 56 0.46 21.10 9.80
N PRO A 57 0.12 19.98 9.12
CA PRO A 57 -1.00 19.15 9.54
C PRO A 57 -0.90 18.94 11.05
N SER A 58 -1.98 19.29 11.76
CA SER A 58 -1.96 19.37 13.21
C SER A 58 -1.51 18.03 13.78
N THR A 59 -0.31 18.00 14.37
CA THR A 59 0.22 16.82 15.06
C THR A 59 -0.50 16.56 16.39
N PHE A 60 -1.23 17.56 16.89
CA PHE A 60 -1.97 17.50 18.15
C PHE A 60 -3.42 17.08 17.95
N GLN A 61 -4.07 17.57 16.89
CA GLN A 61 -5.48 17.30 16.61
C GLN A 61 -5.71 17.19 15.08
N PRO A 62 -5.47 15.98 14.53
CA PRO A 62 -5.52 15.72 13.09
C PRO A 62 -6.88 16.03 12.44
N ASP A 63 -7.97 15.95 13.21
CA ASP A 63 -9.33 16.21 12.73
C ASP A 63 -9.54 17.67 12.26
N PHE A 64 -8.68 18.60 12.68
CA PHE A 64 -8.75 20.01 12.29
C PHE A 64 -8.32 20.27 10.85
N VAL A 65 -7.67 19.30 10.20
CA VAL A 65 -7.27 19.40 8.78
C VAL A 65 -8.16 18.58 7.86
N GLY A 66 -9.23 17.97 8.40
CA GLY A 66 -10.22 17.19 7.66
C GLY A 66 -10.58 15.87 8.35
N PRO A 67 -11.42 15.03 7.73
CA PRO A 67 -11.76 13.72 8.26
C PRO A 67 -10.52 12.88 8.53
N LEU A 68 -10.37 12.41 9.78
CA LEU A 68 -9.23 11.58 10.16
C LEU A 68 -9.34 10.18 9.54
N LYS A 69 -8.34 9.85 8.72
CA LYS A 69 -8.18 8.50 8.19
C LYS A 69 -7.61 7.58 9.28
N LEU A 70 -8.46 6.73 9.84
CA LEU A 70 -8.08 5.78 10.90
C LEU A 70 -7.21 4.62 10.39
N LEU A 71 -7.32 4.28 9.11
CA LEU A 71 -6.50 3.26 8.48
C LEU A 71 -5.33 3.94 7.75
N ARG A 72 -4.13 3.86 8.32
CA ARG A 72 -2.93 4.42 7.70
C ARG A 72 -2.41 3.54 6.55
N ALA A 73 -2.62 2.23 6.64
CA ALA A 73 -2.14 1.27 5.64
C ALA A 73 -3.11 1.17 4.45
N GLY A 74 -2.64 1.49 3.25
CA GLY A 74 -3.39 1.31 2.01
C GLY A 74 -4.22 2.51 1.53
N GLN A 75 -5.02 2.28 0.49
CA GLN A 75 -5.78 3.32 -0.22
C GLN A 75 -7.28 3.15 0.02
N VAL A 76 -7.99 4.26 0.22
CA VAL A 76 -9.45 4.29 0.41
C VAL A 76 -10.06 4.99 -0.79
N ASP A 77 -10.97 4.32 -1.48
CA ASP A 77 -11.79 4.91 -2.53
C ASP A 77 -13.21 5.11 -1.97
N VAL A 78 -13.52 6.37 -1.67
CA VAL A 78 -14.82 6.76 -1.09
C VAL A 78 -15.93 6.69 -2.13
N ASN A 79 -15.63 6.83 -3.42
CA ASN A 79 -16.66 6.76 -4.47
C ASN A 79 -17.07 5.31 -4.73
N ALA A 80 -16.09 4.41 -4.73
CA ALA A 80 -16.34 2.98 -4.89
C ALA A 80 -16.74 2.27 -3.58
N ASN A 81 -16.65 2.96 -2.42
CA ASN A 81 -16.78 2.38 -1.09
C ASN A 81 -15.85 1.17 -0.88
N THR A 82 -14.60 1.27 -1.36
CA THR A 82 -13.61 0.19 -1.26
C THR A 82 -12.34 0.63 -0.57
N VAL A 83 -11.62 -0.35 -0.03
CA VAL A 83 -10.29 -0.18 0.54
C VAL A 83 -9.34 -1.20 -0.07
N THR A 84 -8.16 -0.76 -0.48
CA THR A 84 -7.09 -1.61 -0.98
C THR A 84 -5.96 -1.65 0.05
N LEU A 85 -5.75 -2.83 0.65
CA LEU A 85 -4.73 -3.08 1.65
C LEU A 85 -3.51 -3.77 1.05
N PRO A 86 -2.28 -3.45 1.51
CA PRO A 86 -1.08 -4.20 1.13
C PRO A 86 -1.21 -5.65 1.59
N LEU A 87 -0.94 -6.58 0.67
CA LEU A 87 -0.94 -8.01 0.94
C LEU A 87 0.49 -8.48 1.13
N TYR A 88 0.77 -9.06 2.30
CA TYR A 88 2.06 -9.62 2.66
C TYR A 88 2.04 -11.13 2.46
N HIS A 89 3.16 -11.69 2.00
CA HIS A 89 3.36 -13.12 1.82
C HIS A 89 4.06 -13.72 3.04
N GLY A 90 3.63 -14.91 3.44
CA GLY A 90 4.29 -15.71 4.47
C GLY A 90 3.93 -17.18 4.34
N GLN A 91 4.21 -17.93 5.38
CA GLN A 91 3.96 -19.37 5.40
C GLN A 91 3.59 -19.85 6.80
N ILE A 92 2.85 -20.95 6.87
CA ILE A 92 2.58 -21.68 8.11
C ILE A 92 3.38 -22.98 8.07
N LYS A 93 4.09 -23.31 9.16
CA LYS A 93 4.80 -24.58 9.29
C LYS A 93 3.86 -25.77 9.11
N GLY A 94 4.40 -26.85 8.54
CA GLY A 94 3.69 -28.11 8.49
C GLY A 94 3.45 -28.65 9.91
N ASN A 95 2.21 -29.03 10.21
CA ASN A 95 1.80 -29.62 11.48
C ASN A 95 0.59 -30.56 11.27
N SER A 96 0.03 -31.10 12.36
CA SER A 96 -1.12 -32.03 12.30
C SER A 96 -2.35 -31.44 11.57
N THR A 97 -2.55 -30.12 11.67
CA THR A 97 -3.67 -29.39 11.05
C THR A 97 -3.36 -28.99 9.60
N THR A 98 -2.14 -28.56 9.31
CA THR A 98 -1.73 -28.06 7.98
C THR A 98 -1.17 -29.15 7.06
N GLY A 99 -0.85 -30.33 7.58
CA GLY A 99 -0.11 -31.39 6.89
C GLY A 99 1.40 -31.26 7.10
N SER A 100 2.20 -32.27 6.71
CA SER A 100 3.65 -32.30 6.97
C SER A 100 4.49 -31.25 6.21
N VAL A 101 3.87 -30.45 5.33
CA VAL A 101 4.55 -29.48 4.46
C VAL A 101 4.09 -28.07 4.82
N ALA A 102 4.99 -27.09 4.71
CA ALA A 102 4.64 -25.68 4.89
C ALA A 102 3.61 -25.23 3.85
N LYS A 103 2.70 -24.34 4.26
CA LYS A 103 1.66 -23.77 3.40
C LYS A 103 1.84 -22.27 3.27
N ASN A 104 1.83 -21.78 2.03
CA ASN A 104 1.85 -20.34 1.77
C ASN A 104 0.55 -19.70 2.26
N ILE A 105 0.69 -18.50 2.82
CA ILE A 105 -0.42 -17.69 3.27
C ILE A 105 -0.20 -16.23 2.91
N TRP A 106 -1.29 -15.49 2.91
CA TRP A 106 -1.29 -14.05 2.72
C TRP A 106 -2.00 -13.39 3.88
N TYR A 107 -1.47 -12.25 4.31
CA TYR A 107 -2.01 -11.50 5.43
C TYR A 107 -1.90 -10.01 5.18
N VAL A 108 -2.71 -9.24 5.90
CA VAL A 108 -2.64 -7.78 5.95
C VAL A 108 -2.13 -7.38 7.33
N LEU A 109 -1.41 -6.27 7.39
CA LEU A 109 -0.99 -5.65 8.64
C LEU A 109 -1.70 -4.31 8.76
N THR A 110 -2.31 -4.05 9.92
CA THR A 110 -3.03 -2.80 10.19
C THR A 110 -2.39 -2.01 11.33
N ASP A 111 -1.96 -2.73 12.38
CA ASP A 111 -1.49 -2.17 13.64
C ASP A 111 -0.18 -2.82 14.09
N THR A 112 0.62 -2.09 14.85
CA THR A 112 1.81 -2.62 15.53
C THR A 112 2.06 -1.84 16.84
N ASN A 113 2.67 -2.48 17.84
CA ASN A 113 3.17 -1.81 19.03
C ASN A 113 4.58 -1.22 18.85
N ASP A 114 5.20 -1.34 17.67
CA ASP A 114 6.50 -0.75 17.37
C ASP A 114 6.30 0.55 16.56
N LYS A 115 6.76 1.68 17.12
CA LYS A 115 6.57 2.99 16.47
C LYS A 115 7.37 3.12 15.17
N GLY A 116 8.57 2.53 15.12
CA GLY A 116 9.41 2.55 13.93
C GLY A 116 8.78 1.78 12.78
N ASN A 117 8.28 0.57 13.06
CA ASN A 117 7.55 -0.24 12.07
C ASN A 117 6.27 0.47 11.63
N ALA A 118 5.53 1.11 12.55
CA ALA A 118 4.33 1.86 12.21
C ALA A 118 4.61 2.98 11.21
N ASP A 119 5.72 3.70 11.37
CA ASP A 119 6.08 4.78 10.47
C ASP A 119 6.64 4.29 9.14
N GLN A 120 7.47 3.24 9.17
CA GLN A 120 8.09 2.66 7.96
C GLN A 120 7.08 1.96 7.04
N LEU A 121 6.12 1.24 7.63
CA LEU A 121 5.13 0.45 6.89
C LEU A 121 3.78 1.18 6.74
N GLY A 122 3.66 2.38 7.31
CA GLY A 122 2.40 3.13 7.32
C GLY A 122 1.29 2.44 8.12
N LEU A 123 1.64 1.70 9.18
CA LEU A 123 0.67 1.04 10.07
C LEU A 123 0.22 2.00 11.17
N ASN A 124 -0.84 1.62 11.86
CA ASN A 124 -1.28 2.28 13.07
C ASN A 124 -0.38 1.89 14.24
N PHE A 125 0.10 2.89 14.99
CA PHE A 125 0.83 2.64 16.22
C PHE A 125 -0.15 2.42 17.37
N SER A 126 -0.15 1.20 17.90
CA SER A 126 -1.09 0.72 18.91
C SER A 126 -0.30 0.18 20.12
N PRO A 127 0.13 1.05 21.06
CA PRO A 127 0.99 0.65 22.19
C PRO A 127 0.31 -0.34 23.16
N LYS A 128 -1.02 -0.40 23.16
CA LYS A 128 -1.78 -1.40 23.93
C LYS A 128 -1.51 -2.84 23.50
N LEU A 129 -1.05 -3.06 22.26
CA LEU A 129 -0.71 -4.40 21.76
C LEU A 129 0.48 -5.02 22.52
N THR A 130 1.31 -4.22 23.21
CA THR A 130 2.34 -4.72 24.12
C THR A 130 1.78 -5.64 25.21
N TYR A 131 0.51 -5.45 25.60
CA TYR A 131 -0.17 -6.25 26.62
C TYR A 131 -1.12 -7.30 26.04
N ALA A 132 -1.13 -7.50 24.72
CA ALA A 132 -2.06 -8.42 24.08
C ALA A 132 -1.68 -9.90 24.22
N ALA A 133 -0.42 -10.19 24.51
CA ALA A 133 0.11 -11.56 24.65
C ALA A 133 -0.27 -12.20 25.99
N VAL A 134 -1.57 -12.35 26.24
CA VAL A 134 -2.12 -13.05 27.41
C VAL A 134 -2.74 -14.37 26.97
N GLY A 135 -2.32 -15.48 27.59
CA GLY A 135 -2.80 -16.82 27.23
C GLY A 135 -2.49 -17.18 25.77
N GLN A 136 -3.51 -17.59 25.01
CA GLN A 136 -3.41 -17.97 23.60
C GLN A 136 -3.86 -16.85 22.63
N ALA A 137 -3.91 -15.59 23.09
CA ALA A 137 -4.40 -14.48 22.30
C ALA A 137 -3.46 -14.04 21.16
N VAL A 138 -2.22 -14.53 21.09
CA VAL A 138 -1.23 -14.15 20.07
C VAL A 138 -0.55 -15.38 19.49
N ARG A 139 -0.40 -15.41 18.16
CA ARG A 139 0.37 -16.43 17.42
C ARG A 139 1.85 -16.10 17.47
N VAL A 140 2.67 -17.15 17.48
CA VAL A 140 4.12 -17.00 17.34
C VAL A 140 4.50 -17.18 15.88
N ALA A 141 5.23 -16.20 15.33
CA ALA A 141 5.85 -16.29 14.03
C ALA A 141 7.36 -16.01 14.13
N THR A 142 8.09 -16.45 13.11
CA THR A 142 9.50 -16.12 12.92
C THR A 142 9.59 -15.17 11.74
N LEU A 143 10.25 -14.03 11.93
CA LEU A 143 10.63 -13.14 10.84
C LEU A 143 11.84 -13.74 10.13
N GLU A 144 11.66 -14.11 8.88
CA GLU A 144 12.69 -14.71 8.05
C GLU A 144 13.60 -13.63 7.43
N LYS A 145 14.74 -14.06 6.87
CA LYS A 145 15.71 -13.15 6.24
C LYS A 145 15.15 -12.37 5.05
N ASP A 146 14.15 -12.93 4.37
CA ASP A 146 13.46 -12.31 3.24
C ASP A 146 12.29 -11.40 3.68
N THR A 147 12.19 -11.12 4.99
CA THR A 147 11.14 -10.31 5.63
C THR A 147 9.73 -10.93 5.64
N SER A 148 9.60 -12.19 5.20
CA SER A 148 8.35 -12.94 5.35
C SER A 148 8.18 -13.48 6.76
N LEU A 149 6.93 -13.77 7.15
CA LEU A 149 6.61 -14.41 8.41
C LEU A 149 6.35 -15.90 8.24
N THR A 150 7.07 -16.71 9.01
CA THR A 150 6.78 -18.13 9.19
C THR A 150 6.01 -18.34 10.50
N PHE A 151 4.71 -18.62 10.39
CA PHE A 151 3.85 -18.88 11.54
C PHE A 151 3.97 -20.32 12.02
N ASN A 152 3.96 -20.53 13.35
CA ASN A 152 4.04 -21.87 13.92
C ASN A 152 2.75 -22.69 13.72
N ALA A 153 1.59 -22.05 13.86
CA ALA A 153 0.27 -22.68 13.75
C ALA A 153 -0.82 -21.61 13.49
N GLY A 154 -2.08 -22.04 13.32
CA GLY A 154 -3.24 -21.18 13.17
C GLY A 154 -3.61 -20.93 11.71
N THR A 155 -4.62 -21.63 11.18
CA THR A 155 -5.18 -21.39 9.85
C THR A 155 -6.61 -20.90 9.92
N VAL A 156 -7.10 -20.32 8.82
CA VAL A 156 -8.51 -20.00 8.63
C VAL A 156 -9.03 -20.81 7.45
N ASP A 157 -10.18 -21.44 7.64
CA ASP A 157 -10.94 -22.05 6.56
C ASP A 157 -11.90 -21.01 5.97
N PHE A 158 -11.72 -20.69 4.68
CA PHE A 158 -12.54 -19.74 3.93
C PHE A 158 -13.57 -20.42 3.01
N THR A 159 -13.72 -21.74 3.08
CA THR A 159 -14.59 -22.49 2.15
C THR A 159 -16.08 -22.21 2.36
N ALA A 160 -16.48 -21.87 3.60
CA ALA A 160 -17.89 -21.65 3.93
C ALA A 160 -18.34 -20.22 3.64
N ASN A 161 -19.49 -20.09 2.99
CA ASN A 161 -20.13 -18.79 2.75
C ASN A 161 -20.88 -18.29 3.99
N ARG A 162 -20.79 -17.00 4.28
CA ARG A 162 -21.60 -16.35 5.32
C ARG A 162 -23.08 -16.39 4.91
N THR A 163 -23.94 -16.84 5.82
CA THR A 163 -25.41 -16.80 5.64
C THR A 163 -26.09 -16.25 6.89
N LEU A 164 -27.20 -15.53 6.70
CA LEU A 164 -28.04 -15.03 7.79
C LEU A 164 -29.47 -14.92 7.27
N VAL A 165 -30.39 -15.70 7.85
CA VAL A 165 -31.82 -15.64 7.55
C VAL A 165 -32.55 -15.19 8.81
N PRO A 166 -33.30 -14.08 8.78
CA PRO A 166 -34.04 -13.60 9.94
C PRO A 166 -35.11 -14.59 10.40
N GLY A 167 -35.51 -14.48 11.67
CA GLY A 167 -36.67 -15.17 12.23
C GLY A 167 -38.00 -14.70 11.62
N ALA A 168 -39.10 -15.32 12.01
CA ALA A 168 -40.42 -14.99 11.48
C ALA A 168 -40.91 -13.62 12.00
N ALA A 169 -41.51 -12.82 11.13
CA ALA A 169 -42.17 -11.59 11.55
C ALA A 169 -43.27 -11.87 12.60
N PRO A 170 -43.47 -10.97 13.59
CA PRO A 170 -42.78 -9.69 13.80
C PRO A 170 -41.41 -9.81 14.48
N ASN A 171 -41.01 -11.00 14.92
CA ASN A 171 -39.82 -11.22 15.74
C ASN A 171 -38.68 -11.83 14.91
N ALA A 172 -37.87 -10.97 14.28
CA ALA A 172 -36.72 -11.39 13.47
C ALA A 172 -35.60 -12.09 14.26
N PHE A 173 -35.67 -12.14 15.60
CA PHE A 173 -34.68 -12.76 16.48
C PHE A 173 -35.31 -13.85 17.37
N PRO A 174 -34.64 -15.00 17.56
CA PRO A 174 -33.35 -15.38 16.96
C PRO A 174 -33.45 -15.65 15.45
N PRO A 175 -32.36 -15.50 14.69
CA PRO A 175 -32.35 -15.82 13.26
C PRO A 175 -32.70 -17.29 13.03
N LYS A 176 -33.42 -17.58 11.94
CA LYS A 176 -33.79 -18.94 11.55
C LYS A 176 -32.55 -19.77 11.19
N THR A 177 -31.60 -19.15 10.49
CA THR A 177 -30.30 -19.76 10.19
C THR A 177 -29.22 -18.68 10.23
N PHE A 178 -28.02 -19.09 10.66
CA PHE A 178 -26.82 -18.27 10.54
C PHE A 178 -25.62 -19.18 10.28
N ASN A 179 -24.71 -18.73 9.42
CA ASN A 179 -23.39 -19.30 9.26
C ASN A 179 -22.37 -18.15 9.22
N PRO A 180 -21.34 -18.15 10.09
CA PRO A 180 -20.39 -17.04 10.16
C PRO A 180 -19.55 -16.86 8.89
N GLY A 181 -19.38 -17.91 8.09
CA GLY A 181 -18.49 -17.95 6.93
C GLY A 181 -17.14 -18.52 7.32
N ALA A 182 -16.08 -17.72 7.21
CA ALA A 182 -14.73 -18.14 7.52
C ALA A 182 -14.55 -18.50 9.02
N VAL A 183 -13.83 -19.59 9.31
CA VAL A 183 -13.61 -20.09 10.67
C VAL A 183 -12.12 -20.36 10.89
N GLY A 184 -11.57 -19.75 11.94
CA GLY A 184 -10.21 -20.05 12.40
C GLY A 184 -10.15 -21.39 13.13
N ASP A 185 -9.03 -22.11 13.00
CA ASP A 185 -8.78 -23.29 13.83
C ASP A 185 -8.52 -22.91 15.31
N LYS A 186 -8.31 -23.91 16.17
CA LYS A 186 -8.06 -23.71 17.60
C LYS A 186 -6.79 -22.90 17.94
N ASP A 187 -5.85 -22.78 17.00
CA ASP A 187 -4.58 -22.08 17.18
C ASP A 187 -4.58 -20.72 16.48
N TYR A 188 -5.69 -20.35 15.82
CA TYR A 188 -5.82 -19.08 15.12
C TYR A 188 -6.22 -17.95 16.06
N THR A 189 -5.48 -16.85 15.93
CA THR A 189 -5.81 -15.52 16.44
C THR A 189 -5.26 -14.49 15.45
N PRO A 190 -5.91 -13.31 15.29
CA PRO A 190 -5.44 -12.27 14.38
C PRO A 190 -4.13 -11.59 14.81
N LEU A 191 -3.65 -11.81 16.04
CA LEU A 191 -2.44 -11.17 16.55
C LEU A 191 -1.21 -12.07 16.38
N VAL A 192 -0.05 -11.46 16.14
CA VAL A 192 1.24 -12.15 15.97
C VAL A 192 2.35 -11.46 16.76
N ARG A 193 3.31 -12.24 17.25
CA ARG A 193 4.58 -11.77 17.84
C ARG A 193 5.77 -12.57 17.31
#